data_AF-A0A846T106-F1
#
_entry.id   AF-A0A846T106-F1
#
_cell.length_a   1.000
_cell.length_b   1.000
_cell.length_c   1.000
_cell.angle_alpha   90.00
_cell.angle_beta   90.00
_cell.angle_gamma   90.00
#
_symmetry.space_group_name_H-M   'P 1'
#
loop_
_entity.id
_entity.type
_entity.pdbx_description
1 polymer ?
#
loop_
_entity_poly.entity_id
_entity_poly.type
_entity_poly.pdbx_seq_one_letter_code
_entity_poly.pdbx_strand_id
1 'polypeptide(L)'
;MSFQQDRIRVWVAPEQHPHSGYQLRRALDAIRAGGWRGLGWGGGVNGRVMTIPVVENDFAPAFFLNRFGGVAGLILAALQTAFILLLIGSAERAWRQGAAWGEFAYFTLSGGAAMISGHLLVSWGANLGFLPVMGQPMSLLSAAGSHLTLFVLPLAALAVAVEESHVDHPS
;
A
#
# COMPACT_ATOMS: atom_id res chain seq x y z
N MET A 1 -30.53 -10.35 1.69
CA MET A 1 -29.69 -9.18 2.06
C MET A 1 -28.46 -9.20 1.17
N SER A 2 -27.99 -8.05 0.69
CA SER A 2 -26.91 -8.02 -0.31
C SER A 2 -25.55 -8.30 0.36
N PHE A 3 -24.68 -9.05 -0.32
CA PHE A 3 -23.35 -9.44 0.17
C PHE A 3 -22.50 -8.25 0.66
N GLN A 4 -22.72 -7.04 0.11
CA GLN A 4 -22.01 -5.82 0.53
C GLN A 4 -22.45 -5.31 1.91
N GLN A 5 -23.72 -5.48 2.30
CA GLN A 5 -24.22 -5.07 3.62
C GLN A 5 -23.60 -5.92 4.73
N ASP A 6 -23.39 -7.21 4.47
CA ASP A 6 -22.78 -8.12 5.44
C ASP A 6 -21.31 -7.75 5.71
N ARG A 7 -20.59 -7.23 4.72
CA ARG A 7 -19.18 -6.81 4.90
C ARG A 7 -19.03 -5.58 5.78
N ILE A 8 -19.96 -4.63 5.69
CA ILE A 8 -19.98 -3.46 6.58
C ILE A 8 -20.28 -3.94 8.02
N ARG A 9 -21.23 -4.86 8.21
CA ARG A 9 -21.56 -5.41 9.53
C ARG A 9 -20.39 -6.17 10.15
N VAL A 10 -19.71 -7.01 9.36
CA VAL A 10 -18.50 -7.74 9.77
C VAL A 10 -17.37 -6.78 10.13
N TRP A 11 -17.21 -5.67 9.41
CA TRP A 11 -16.20 -4.65 9.73
C TRP A 11 -16.54 -3.85 11.00
N VAL A 12 -17.81 -3.46 11.19
CA VAL A 12 -18.26 -2.69 12.36
C VAL A 12 -18.22 -3.52 13.64
N ALA A 13 -18.63 -4.80 13.56
CA ALA A 13 -18.73 -5.69 14.71
C ALA A 13 -18.11 -7.07 14.42
N PRO A 14 -16.78 -7.15 14.22
CA PRO A 14 -16.11 -8.39 13.84
C PRO A 14 -16.22 -9.49 14.92
N GLU A 15 -16.42 -9.10 16.18
CA GLU A 15 -16.64 -10.03 17.30
C GLU A 15 -17.97 -10.78 17.20
N GLN A 16 -18.98 -10.19 16.54
CA GLN A 16 -20.30 -10.80 16.33
C GLN A 16 -20.31 -11.79 15.15
N HIS A 17 -19.20 -11.86 14.40
CA HIS A 17 -19.07 -12.65 13.18
C HIS A 17 -17.84 -13.56 13.20
N PRO A 18 -17.90 -14.73 13.88
CA PRO A 18 -16.74 -15.58 14.16
C PRO A 18 -16.00 -16.10 12.93
N HIS A 19 -16.70 -16.30 11.81
CA HIS A 19 -16.10 -16.86 10.59
C HIS A 19 -15.60 -15.77 9.63
N SER A 20 -16.44 -14.77 9.31
CA SER A 20 -16.11 -13.71 8.35
C SER A 20 -15.25 -12.59 8.93
N GLY A 21 -15.31 -12.35 10.24
CA GLY A 21 -14.48 -11.35 10.94
C GLY A 21 -13.12 -11.88 11.43
N TYR A 22 -12.87 -13.18 11.30
CA TYR A 22 -11.70 -13.84 11.88
C TYR A 22 -10.36 -13.28 11.39
N GLN A 23 -10.25 -13.03 10.08
CA GLN A 23 -9.00 -12.54 9.48
C GLN A 23 -8.69 -11.11 9.94
N LEU A 24 -9.70 -10.24 9.95
CA LEU A 24 -9.56 -8.87 10.45
C LEU A 24 -9.16 -8.84 11.93
N ARG A 25 -9.80 -9.67 12.77
CA ARG A 25 -9.44 -9.79 14.20
C ARG A 25 -7.99 -10.22 14.38
N ARG A 26 -7.56 -11.27 13.67
CA ARG A 26 -6.17 -11.74 13.74
C ARG A 26 -5.16 -10.68 13.30
N ALA A 27 -5.47 -9.92 12.25
CA ALA A 27 -4.61 -8.85 11.78
C ALA A 27 -4.47 -7.75 12.84
N LEU A 28 -5.57 -7.32 13.46
CA LEU A 28 -5.56 -6.32 14.53
C LEU A 28 -4.82 -6.82 15.77
N ASP A 29 -5.01 -8.08 16.16
CA ASP A 29 -4.30 -8.70 17.28
C ASP A 29 -2.79 -8.81 17.01
N ALA A 30 -2.40 -9.14 15.77
CA ALA A 30 -1.00 -9.16 15.36
C ALA A 30 -0.37 -7.75 15.40
N ILE A 31 -1.06 -6.72 14.91
CA ILE A 31 -0.58 -5.33 15.00
C ILE A 31 -0.39 -4.93 16.47
N ARG A 32 -1.37 -5.24 17.33
CA ARG A 32 -1.31 -4.96 18.77
C ARG A 32 -0.13 -5.67 19.44
N ALA A 33 0.12 -6.93 19.09
CA ALA A 33 1.26 -7.68 19.61
C ALA A 33 2.62 -7.12 19.17
N GLY A 34 2.70 -6.51 17.97
CA GLY A 34 3.91 -5.85 17.47
C GLY A 34 4.30 -4.59 18.22
N GLY A 35 3.33 -3.82 18.70
CA GLY A 35 3.56 -2.54 19.34
C GLY A 35 4.37 -1.55 18.48
N TRP A 36 5.05 -0.60 19.11
CA TRP A 36 5.82 0.42 18.39
C TRP A 36 7.18 -0.07 17.87
N ARG A 37 7.79 -1.05 18.54
CA ARG A 37 9.16 -1.54 18.28
C ARG A 37 9.21 -2.83 17.44
N GLY A 38 8.08 -3.52 17.28
CA GLY A 38 8.04 -4.82 16.63
C GLY A 38 8.53 -5.94 17.53
N LEU A 39 8.24 -7.18 17.13
CA LEU A 39 8.69 -8.39 17.84
C LEU A 39 10.07 -8.89 17.38
N GLY A 40 10.62 -8.31 16.30
CA GLY A 40 11.89 -8.75 15.72
C GLY A 40 11.84 -10.17 15.14
N TRP A 41 13.00 -10.71 14.76
CA TRP A 41 13.10 -12.08 14.20
C TRP A 41 13.24 -13.19 15.25
N GLY A 42 13.69 -12.85 16.48
CA GLY A 42 13.89 -13.80 17.58
C GLY A 42 12.75 -13.87 18.61
N GLY A 43 11.82 -12.92 18.59
CA GLY A 43 10.68 -12.86 19.52
C GLY A 43 9.51 -13.72 19.04
N GLY A 44 9.71 -15.04 19.04
CA GLY A 44 8.63 -15.98 18.81
C GLY A 44 7.54 -15.84 19.88
N VAL A 45 6.47 -15.11 19.58
CA VAL A 45 5.15 -15.44 20.13
C VAL A 45 4.54 -16.43 19.15
N ASN A 46 4.97 -17.69 19.26
CA ASN A 46 4.40 -18.88 18.65
C ASN A 46 4.06 -18.76 17.16
N GLY A 47 4.80 -19.44 16.28
CA GLY A 47 4.55 -19.58 14.82
C GLY A 47 3.18 -20.16 14.43
N ARG A 48 2.12 -19.51 14.91
CA ARG A 48 0.69 -19.86 14.92
C ARG A 48 -0.18 -18.63 14.70
N VAL A 49 0.28 -17.40 14.96
CA VAL A 49 -0.53 -16.18 14.75
C VAL A 49 -0.66 -15.84 13.25
N MET A 50 0.34 -16.14 12.43
CA MET A 50 0.32 -15.89 10.97
C MET A 50 0.55 -17.13 10.10
N THR A 51 0.26 -18.35 10.59
CA THR A 51 0.32 -19.58 9.77
C THR A 51 -0.96 -19.77 8.95
N ILE A 52 -1.43 -18.72 8.28
CA ILE A 52 -2.56 -18.79 7.34
C ILE A 52 -2.09 -18.16 6.02
N PRO A 53 -1.85 -18.96 4.97
CA PRO A 53 -1.32 -18.48 3.68
C PRO A 53 -2.12 -17.35 3.03
N VAL A 54 -3.42 -17.24 3.37
CA VAL A 54 -4.35 -16.25 2.82
C VAL A 54 -4.15 -14.86 3.45
N VAL A 55 -3.56 -14.78 4.64
CA VAL A 55 -3.37 -13.52 5.38
C VAL A 55 -2.12 -12.77 4.88
N GLU A 56 -1.18 -13.46 4.26
CA GLU A 56 0.10 -12.89 3.86
C GLU A 56 0.00 -11.90 2.70
N ASN A 57 -1.03 -12.01 1.85
CA ASN A 57 -1.22 -11.14 0.68
C ASN A 57 -2.05 -9.89 0.98
N ASP A 58 -3.19 -10.05 1.67
CA ASP A 58 -4.11 -8.94 1.97
C ASP A 58 -3.76 -8.22 3.27
N PHE A 59 -3.02 -8.88 4.17
CA PHE A 59 -2.65 -8.32 5.48
C PHE A 59 -1.15 -8.09 5.67
N ALA A 60 -0.46 -7.87 4.57
CA ALA A 60 0.97 -7.64 4.62
C ALA A 60 1.39 -6.35 5.37
N PRO A 61 0.61 -5.24 5.39
CA PRO A 61 0.84 -4.15 6.34
C PRO A 61 0.74 -4.61 7.80
N ALA A 62 -0.22 -5.45 8.17
CA ALA A 62 -0.33 -6.00 9.53
C ALA A 62 0.88 -6.89 9.88
N PHE A 63 1.35 -7.70 8.93
CA PHE A 63 2.58 -8.49 9.10
C PHE A 63 3.80 -7.59 9.32
N PHE A 64 3.95 -6.55 8.50
CA PHE A 64 5.05 -5.59 8.61
C PHE A 64 5.03 -4.89 9.97
N LEU A 65 3.87 -4.40 10.41
CA LEU A 65 3.70 -3.77 11.72
C LEU A 65 3.96 -4.74 12.87
N ASN A 66 3.55 -6.01 12.76
CA ASN A 66 3.84 -7.01 13.77
C ASN A 66 5.37 -7.25 13.92
N ARG A 67 6.06 -7.34 12.78
CA ARG A 67 7.50 -7.67 12.74
C ARG A 67 8.39 -6.49 13.11
N PHE A 68 8.15 -5.33 12.51
CA PHE A 68 9.03 -4.16 12.57
C PHE A 68 8.48 -3.01 13.44
N GLY A 69 7.21 -3.10 13.86
CA GLY A 69 6.57 -2.15 14.75
C GLY A 69 5.97 -0.93 14.04
N GLY A 70 5.20 -0.17 14.82
CA GLY A 70 4.56 1.07 14.36
C GLY A 70 5.54 2.13 13.86
N VAL A 71 6.74 2.25 14.44
CA VAL A 71 7.72 3.26 14.00
C VAL A 71 8.20 2.95 12.59
N ALA A 72 8.57 1.71 12.30
CA ALA A 72 8.93 1.29 10.96
C ALA A 72 7.75 1.46 9.99
N GLY A 73 6.52 1.18 10.45
CA GLY A 73 5.30 1.39 9.66
C GLY A 73 5.12 2.85 9.24
N LEU A 74 5.33 3.80 10.15
CA LEU A 74 5.28 5.23 9.86
C LEU A 74 6.37 5.66 8.87
N ILE A 75 7.59 5.14 9.03
CA ILE A 75 8.69 5.41 8.09
C ILE A 75 8.34 4.89 6.70
N LEU A 76 7.80 3.67 6.60
CA LEU A 76 7.38 3.08 5.33
C LEU A 76 6.26 3.89 4.67
N ALA A 77 5.24 4.29 5.43
CA ALA A 77 4.16 5.13 4.94
C ALA A 77 4.70 6.48 4.44
N ALA A 78 5.60 7.12 5.19
CA ALA A 78 6.24 8.37 4.78
C ALA A 78 7.05 8.21 3.48
N LEU A 79 7.80 7.12 3.32
CA LEU A 79 8.55 6.83 2.10
C LEU A 79 7.63 6.64 0.89
N GLN A 80 6.53 5.90 1.08
CA GLN A 80 5.52 5.68 0.04
C GLN A 80 4.85 7.01 -0.37
N THR A 81 4.51 7.87 0.59
CA THR A 81 3.98 9.20 0.32
C THR A 81 5.00 10.07 -0.40
N ALA A 82 6.27 10.06 0.03
CA ALA A 82 7.34 10.80 -0.63
C ALA A 82 7.51 10.36 -2.09
N PHE A 83 7.45 9.06 -2.38
CA PHE A 83 7.49 8.55 -3.75
C PHE A 83 6.34 9.07 -4.62
N ILE A 84 5.11 9.09 -4.09
CA ILE A 84 3.95 9.66 -4.79
C ILE A 84 4.17 11.14 -5.09
N LEU A 85 4.67 11.91 -4.12
CA LEU A 85 4.95 13.33 -4.29
C LEU A 85 6.03 13.59 -5.35
N LEU A 86 7.05 12.72 -5.44
CA LEU A 86 8.06 12.78 -6.50
C LEU A 86 7.44 12.55 -7.89
N LEU A 87 6.55 11.58 -8.04
CA LEU A 87 5.85 11.35 -9.32
C LEU A 87 5.02 12.56 -9.74
N ILE A 88 4.30 13.17 -8.80
CA ILE A 88 3.51 14.40 -9.06
C ILE A 88 4.44 15.56 -9.43
N GLY A 89 5.54 15.75 -8.70
CA GLY A 89 6.53 16.78 -9.01
C GLY A 89 7.18 16.59 -10.39
N SER A 90 7.46 15.36 -10.80
CA SER A 90 7.91 15.06 -12.16
C SER A 90 6.82 15.30 -13.21
N ALA A 91 5.56 14.96 -12.92
CA ALA A 91 4.44 15.26 -13.81
C ALA A 91 4.33 16.77 -14.09
N GLU A 92 4.32 17.59 -13.03
CA GLU A 92 4.26 19.05 -13.13
C GLU A 92 5.41 19.64 -13.96
N ARG A 93 6.62 19.07 -13.82
CA ARG A 93 7.79 19.48 -14.62
C ARG A 93 7.63 19.10 -16.09
N ALA A 94 7.15 17.89 -16.38
CA ALA A 94 6.85 17.46 -17.75
C ALA A 94 5.84 18.39 -18.44
N TRP A 95 4.82 18.84 -17.70
CA TRP A 95 3.82 19.78 -18.20
C TRP A 95 4.43 21.13 -18.58
N ARG A 96 5.30 21.67 -17.71
CA ARG A 96 5.93 22.99 -17.91
C ARG A 96 6.93 23.04 -19.05
N GLN A 97 7.61 21.94 -19.35
CA GLN A 97 8.64 21.90 -20.40
C GLN A 97 8.08 21.97 -21.83
N GLY A 98 6.78 21.73 -22.03
CA GLY A 98 6.15 21.84 -23.36
C GLY A 98 6.75 20.90 -24.42
N ALA A 99 7.51 19.88 -24.02
CA ALA A 99 8.09 18.90 -24.94
C ALA A 99 6.99 18.12 -25.66
N ALA A 100 7.28 17.59 -26.85
CA ALA A 100 6.32 16.81 -27.66
C ALA A 100 5.71 15.60 -26.90
N TRP A 101 6.35 15.15 -25.82
CA TRP A 101 5.91 14.05 -24.96
C TRP A 101 5.48 14.50 -23.55
N GLY A 102 5.49 15.81 -23.26
CA GLY A 102 5.24 16.38 -21.93
C GLY A 102 3.82 16.13 -21.43
N GLU A 103 2.82 16.24 -22.31
CA GLU A 103 1.41 15.92 -21.96
C GLU A 103 1.23 14.43 -21.64
N PHE A 104 1.83 13.55 -22.45
CA PHE A 104 1.80 12.10 -22.20
C PHE A 104 2.44 11.76 -20.85
N ALA A 105 3.62 12.32 -20.57
CA ALA A 105 4.31 12.11 -19.31
C ALA A 105 3.53 12.65 -18.11
N TYR A 106 2.93 13.85 -18.22
CA TYR A 106 2.08 14.43 -17.19
C TYR A 106 0.90 13.51 -16.83
N PHE A 107 0.11 13.08 -17.82
CA PHE A 107 -1.04 12.22 -17.57
C PHE A 107 -0.65 10.83 -17.06
N THR A 108 0.43 10.26 -17.59
CA THR A 108 0.91 8.94 -17.17
C THR A 108 1.42 8.95 -15.73
N LEU A 109 2.23 9.94 -15.36
CA LEU A 109 2.77 10.08 -14.01
C LEU A 109 1.67 10.43 -13.00
N SER A 110 0.76 11.34 -13.35
CA SER A 110 -0.36 11.74 -12.48
C SER A 110 -1.35 10.59 -12.27
N GLY A 111 -1.73 9.88 -13.35
CA GLY A 111 -2.59 8.71 -13.29
C GLY A 111 -1.95 7.56 -12.51
N GLY A 112 -0.67 7.30 -12.75
CA GLY A 112 0.12 6.31 -12.00
C GLY A 112 0.20 6.63 -10.51
N ALA A 113 0.48 7.89 -10.16
CA ALA A 113 0.48 8.37 -8.78
C ALA A 113 -0.88 8.19 -8.10
N ALA A 114 -1.98 8.51 -8.79
CA ALA A 114 -3.34 8.31 -8.28
C ALA A 114 -3.67 6.83 -8.05
N MET A 115 -3.32 5.96 -8.99
CA MET A 115 -3.53 4.51 -8.86
C MET A 115 -2.74 3.91 -7.68
N ILE A 116 -1.46 4.26 -7.55
CA ILE A 116 -0.62 3.82 -6.43
C ILE A 116 -1.19 4.31 -5.10
N SER A 117 -1.59 5.59 -5.04
CA SER A 117 -2.21 6.19 -3.85
C SER A 117 -3.48 5.47 -3.44
N GLY A 118 -4.40 5.25 -4.38
CA GLY A 118 -5.66 4.55 -4.13
C GLY A 118 -5.42 3.14 -3.57
N HIS A 119 -4.43 2.45 -4.10
CA HIS A 119 -4.11 1.13 -3.59
C HIS A 119 -3.50 1.16 -2.18
N LEU A 120 -2.51 2.01 -1.94
CA LEU A 120 -1.90 2.15 -0.62
C LEU A 120 -2.95 2.52 0.44
N LEU A 121 -3.86 3.44 0.11
CA LEU A 121 -4.96 3.84 1.00
C LEU A 121 -5.84 2.66 1.40
N VAL A 122 -6.23 1.82 0.44
CA VAL A 122 -7.10 0.68 0.77
C VAL A 122 -6.30 -0.43 1.47
N SER A 123 -5.04 -0.68 1.10
CA SER A 123 -4.20 -1.68 1.75
C SER A 123 -3.95 -1.34 3.22
N TRP A 124 -3.45 -0.13 3.51
CA TRP A 124 -3.27 0.35 4.88
C TRP A 124 -4.60 0.51 5.61
N GLY A 125 -5.62 1.07 4.94
CA GLY A 125 -6.94 1.31 5.53
C GLY A 125 -7.65 0.03 5.95
N ALA A 126 -7.61 -1.02 5.14
CA ALA A 126 -8.21 -2.32 5.49
C ALA A 126 -7.46 -2.99 6.66
N ASN A 127 -6.14 -2.88 6.69
CA ASN A 127 -5.29 -3.51 7.72
C ASN A 127 -5.38 -2.82 9.08
N LEU A 128 -5.46 -1.49 9.09
CA LEU A 128 -5.63 -0.69 10.29
C LEU A 128 -7.09 -0.64 10.78
N GLY A 129 -8.02 -1.22 10.01
CA GLY A 129 -9.45 -1.25 10.34
C GLY A 129 -10.20 0.05 10.01
N PHE A 130 -9.61 0.97 9.24
CA PHE A 130 -10.29 2.18 8.75
C PHE A 130 -11.26 1.91 7.59
N LEU A 131 -11.06 0.82 6.85
CA LEU A 131 -11.91 0.42 5.72
C LEU A 131 -12.36 -1.03 5.88
N PRO A 132 -13.56 -1.39 5.39
CA PRO A 132 -14.02 -2.77 5.40
C PRO A 132 -13.16 -3.62 4.47
N VAL A 133 -12.69 -4.78 4.95
CA VAL A 133 -11.87 -5.73 4.17
C VAL A 133 -12.64 -6.14 2.92
N MET A 134 -12.25 -5.56 1.78
CA MET A 134 -12.78 -5.89 0.45
C MET A 134 -12.36 -7.32 0.16
N GLY A 135 -13.31 -8.26 0.11
CA GLY A 135 -13.08 -9.69 -0.12
C GLY A 135 -12.59 -10.02 -1.54
N GLN A 136 -11.71 -9.20 -2.08
CA GLN A 136 -10.92 -9.45 -3.28
C GLN A 136 -9.44 -9.27 -2.92
N PRO A 137 -8.56 -10.13 -3.43
CA PRO A 137 -7.13 -10.07 -3.16
C PRO A 137 -6.61 -8.70 -3.57
N MET A 138 -6.00 -7.97 -2.65
CA MET A 138 -5.51 -6.63 -2.92
C MET A 138 -4.13 -6.65 -3.57
N SER A 139 -4.14 -6.28 -4.85
CA SER A 139 -3.07 -6.10 -5.83
C SER A 139 -1.91 -5.09 -5.55
N LEU A 140 -1.37 -4.95 -4.33
CA LEU A 140 -0.05 -4.30 -4.14
C LEU A 140 0.94 -5.18 -3.44
N LEU A 141 0.56 -5.82 -2.32
CA LEU A 141 1.49 -6.72 -1.62
C LEU A 141 1.33 -8.19 -2.04
N SER A 142 0.17 -8.59 -2.58
CA SER A 142 -0.07 -9.94 -3.14
C SER A 142 0.83 -10.30 -4.33
N ALA A 143 1.37 -9.29 -5.01
CA ALA A 143 2.30 -9.44 -6.12
C ALA A 143 3.35 -8.33 -6.04
N ALA A 144 3.96 -8.14 -4.86
CA ALA A 144 4.98 -7.11 -4.65
C ALA A 144 6.01 -7.11 -5.80
N GLY A 145 6.41 -8.28 -6.31
CA GLY A 145 7.25 -8.43 -7.50
C GLY A 145 6.63 -7.90 -8.80
N SER A 146 5.44 -8.38 -9.21
CA SER A 146 4.80 -7.96 -10.46
C SER A 146 4.36 -6.50 -10.45
N HIS A 147 3.97 -5.96 -9.30
CA HIS A 147 3.59 -4.55 -9.22
C HIS A 147 4.82 -3.63 -9.18
N LEU A 148 5.93 -4.05 -8.56
CA LEU A 148 7.21 -3.36 -8.72
C LEU A 148 7.61 -3.33 -10.19
N THR A 149 7.59 -4.48 -10.88
CA THR A 149 8.09 -4.56 -12.25
C THR A 149 7.18 -3.94 -13.30
N LEU A 150 5.86 -4.04 -13.14
CA LEU A 150 4.89 -3.59 -14.14
C LEU A 150 4.32 -2.19 -13.87
N PHE A 151 4.43 -1.68 -12.64
CA PHE A 151 3.84 -0.37 -12.27
C PHE A 151 4.90 0.61 -11.76
N VAL A 152 5.70 0.21 -10.76
CA VAL A 152 6.67 1.13 -10.13
C VAL A 152 7.85 1.42 -11.06
N LEU A 153 8.46 0.39 -11.66
CA LEU A 153 9.63 0.57 -12.53
C LEU A 153 9.34 1.45 -13.76
N PRO A 154 8.24 1.25 -14.53
CA PRO A 154 7.96 2.11 -15.68
C PRO A 154 7.70 3.57 -15.29
N LEU A 155 6.97 3.80 -14.19
CA LEU A 155 6.69 5.15 -13.70
C LEU A 155 7.96 5.83 -13.18
N ALA A 156 8.81 5.10 -12.47
CA ALA A 156 10.10 5.62 -12.00
C ALA A 156 11.04 5.94 -13.18
N ALA A 157 11.14 5.05 -14.17
CA ALA A 157 11.94 5.28 -15.37
C ALA A 157 11.47 6.52 -16.15
N LEU A 158 10.15 6.69 -16.30
CA LEU A 158 9.57 7.87 -16.92
C LEU A 158 9.85 9.14 -16.12
N ALA A 159 9.72 9.09 -14.79
CA ALA A 159 10.01 10.22 -13.91
C ALA A 159 11.49 10.65 -13.98
N VAL A 160 12.41 9.69 -14.10
CA VAL A 160 13.85 9.96 -14.31
C VAL A 160 14.09 10.55 -15.70
N ALA A 161 13.47 10.02 -16.75
CA ALA A 161 13.61 10.55 -18.11
C ALA A 161 13.14 12.02 -18.21
N VAL A 162 12.08 12.38 -17.49
CA VAL A 162 11.59 13.77 -17.38
C VAL A 162 12.58 14.66 -16.62
N GLU A 163 13.30 14.12 -15.64
CA GLU A 163 14.33 14.86 -14.91
C GLU A 163 15.54 15.14 -15.81
N GLU A 164 15.99 14.13 -16.58
CA GLU A 164 17.12 14.28 -17.50
C GLU A 164 16.80 15.32 -18.59
N SER A 165 15.59 15.28 -19.17
CA SER A 165 15.18 16.29 -20.14
C SER A 165 15.10 17.70 -19.54
N HIS A 166 14.87 17.80 -18.22
CA HIS A 166 14.92 19.09 -17.52
C HIS A 166 16.34 19.64 -17.39
N VAL A 167 17.29 18.76 -17.05
CA VAL A 167 18.69 19.14 -16.81
C VAL A 167 19.36 19.60 -18.10
N ASP A 168 19.06 18.95 -19.23
CA ASP A 168 19.66 19.29 -20.53
C ASP A 168 19.10 20.59 -21.14
N HIS A 169 17.89 20.99 -20.73
CA HIS A 169 17.21 22.19 -21.22
C HIS A 169 16.61 23.01 -20.06
N PRO A 170 17.45 23.70 -19.27
CA PRO A 170 16.95 24.59 -18.22
C PRO A 170 16.23 25.78 -18.89
N SER A 171 14.94 25.91 -18.58
CA SER A 171 14.09 27.05 -18.96
C SER A 171 14.60 28.37 -18.41
#